data_AF-A0A4R2R9N3-F1
#
_entry.id   AF-A0A4R2R9N3-F1
#
_cell.length_a   1.000
_cell.length_b   1.000
_cell.length_c   1.000
_cell.angle_alpha   90.00
_cell.angle_beta   90.00
_cell.angle_gamma   90.00
#
_symmetry.space_group_name_H-M   'P 1'
#
loop_
_entity.id
_entity.type
_entity.pdbx_description
1 polymer ?
#
loop_
_entity_poly.entity_id
_entity_poly.type
_entity_poly.pdbx_seq_one_letter_code
_entity_poly.pdbx_strand_id
1 'polypeptide(L)'
;MPSPLNIRDIGEARKAALEAEAKATGVSISEIVRNWIDAGLSRSRAERERAEWIAAAKAGLADEARHLERNGPTLARFRKI
;
A
#
# COMPACT_ATOMS: atom_id res chain seq x y z
N MET A 1 13.80 24.88 0.37
CA MET A 1 14.09 24.23 1.67
C MET A 1 12.82 23.58 2.17
N PRO A 2 12.85 22.33 2.65
CA PRO A 2 11.65 21.67 3.15
C PRO A 2 11.14 22.40 4.39
N SER A 3 9.82 22.60 4.48
CA SER A 3 9.19 23.28 5.60
C SER A 3 9.58 22.62 6.94
N PRO A 4 9.79 23.41 8.01
CA PRO A 4 10.14 22.86 9.31
C PRO A 4 9.05 21.90 9.78
N LEU A 5 9.48 20.68 10.14
CA LEU A 5 8.57 19.64 10.58
C LEU A 5 8.31 19.81 12.07
N ASN A 6 7.10 20.27 12.42
CA ASN A 6 6.66 20.41 13.79
C ASN A 6 5.89 19.16 14.22
N ILE A 7 6.55 18.29 14.98
CA ILE A 7 5.94 17.07 15.51
C ILE A 7 5.50 17.32 16.94
N ARG A 8 4.21 17.13 17.21
CA ARG A 8 3.59 17.34 18.53
C ARG A 8 2.78 16.12 18.93
N ASP A 9 2.54 15.95 20.22
CA ASP A 9 1.61 14.97 20.78
C ASP A 9 1.88 13.49 20.42
N ILE A 10 3.14 13.13 20.15
CA ILE A 10 3.53 11.74 19.80
C ILE A 10 3.81 10.85 21.03
N GLY A 11 3.83 11.43 22.24
CA GLY A 11 4.16 10.74 23.48
C GLY A 11 5.66 10.54 23.71
N GLU A 12 6.05 10.46 24.99
CA GLU A 12 7.46 10.40 25.43
C GLU A 12 8.20 9.16 24.90
N ALA A 13 7.54 8.01 24.89
CA ALA A 13 8.16 6.78 24.37
C ALA A 13 8.58 6.91 22.89
N ARG A 14 7.77 7.57 22.05
CA ARG A 14 8.08 7.75 20.63
C ARG A 14 9.17 8.80 20.41
N LYS A 15 9.19 9.87 21.22
CA LYS A 15 10.30 10.84 21.21
C LYS A 15 11.64 10.17 21.55
N ALA A 16 11.68 9.40 22.63
CA ALA A 16 12.88 8.70 23.07
C ALA A 16 13.40 7.73 21.99
N ALA A 17 12.50 7.00 21.33
CA ALA A 17 12.86 6.12 20.22
C ALA A 17 13.45 6.90 19.03
N LEU A 18 12.86 8.04 18.67
CA LEU A 18 13.36 8.90 17.58
C LEU A 18 14.74 9.50 17.91
N GLU A 19 14.96 9.92 19.15
CA GLU A 19 16.26 10.42 19.61
C GLU A 19 17.34 9.33 19.59
N ALA A 20 17.00 8.12 20.02
CA ALA A 20 17.90 6.98 19.97
C ALA A 20 18.28 6.62 18.52
N GLU A 21 17.31 6.59 17.62
CA GLU A 21 17.53 6.31 16.20
C GLU A 21 18.36 7.40 15.51
N ALA A 22 18.07 8.67 15.80
CA ALA A 22 18.85 9.81 15.31
C ALA A 22 20.30 9.73 15.76
N LYS A 23 20.53 9.37 17.02
CA LYS A 23 21.88 9.19 17.57
C LYS A 23 22.61 8.00 16.93
N ALA A 24 21.90 6.90 16.67
CA ALA A 24 22.49 5.70 16.07
C ALA A 24 22.86 5.89 14.60
N THR A 25 22.02 6.60 13.84
CA THR A 25 22.18 6.79 12.39
C THR A 25 22.95 8.06 12.02
N GLY A 26 23.07 9.01 12.95
CA GLY A 26 23.67 10.33 12.68
C GLY A 26 22.78 11.25 11.83
N VAL A 27 21.50 10.89 11.67
CA VAL A 27 20.53 11.62 10.85
C VAL A 27 19.62 12.47 11.74
N SER A 28 19.16 13.61 11.22
CA SER A 28 18.23 14.45 11.98
C SER A 28 16.87 13.75 12.21
N ILE A 29 16.26 13.99 13.38
CA ILE A 29 14.93 13.45 13.70
C ILE A 29 13.90 13.82 12.61
N SER A 30 13.94 15.05 12.11
CA SER A 30 13.01 15.50 11.07
C SER A 30 13.14 14.70 9.77
N GLU A 31 14.36 14.30 9.41
CA GLU A 31 14.61 13.50 8.21
C GLU A 31 14.19 12.04 8.41
N ILE A 32 14.50 11.44 9.56
CA ILE A 32 14.01 10.10 9.93
C ILE A 32 12.48 10.04 9.84
N VAL A 33 11.81 11.02 10.43
CA VAL A 33 10.34 11.04 10.46
C VAL A 33 9.77 11.22 9.06
N ARG A 34 10.35 12.09 8.22
CA ARG A 34 9.92 12.22 6.81
C ARG A 34 10.06 10.90 6.06
N ASN A 35 11.22 10.26 6.16
CA ASN A 35 11.49 9.00 5.49
C ASN A 35 10.50 7.91 5.93
N TRP A 36 10.18 7.83 7.22
CA TRP A 36 9.20 6.87 7.73
C TRP A 36 7.77 7.19 7.30
N ILE A 37 7.39 8.46 7.24
CA ILE A 37 6.09 8.89 6.69
C ILE A 37 5.97 8.47 5.22
N ASP A 38 6.98 8.79 4.41
CA ASP A 38 6.98 8.48 2.99
C ASP A 38 6.94 6.97 2.73
N ALA A 39 7.75 6.21 3.47
CA ALA A 39 7.74 4.75 3.40
C ALA A 39 6.37 4.16 3.81
N GLY A 40 5.77 4.69 4.87
CA GLY A 40 4.44 4.28 5.34
C GLY A 40 3.34 4.58 4.32
N LEU A 41 3.35 5.78 3.72
CA LEU A 41 2.42 6.17 2.67
C LEU A 41 2.58 5.30 1.42
N SER A 42 3.82 5.04 0.99
CA SER A 42 4.10 4.16 -0.15
C SER A 42 3.57 2.75 0.09
N ARG A 43 3.79 2.20 1.29
CA ARG A 43 3.28 0.87 1.66
C ARG A 43 1.75 0.83 1.66
N SER A 44 1.10 1.80 2.29
CA SER A 44 -0.36 1.90 2.33
C SER A 44 -0.99 2.04 0.94
N ARG A 45 -0.33 2.74 0.01
CA ARG A 45 -0.77 2.84 -1.39
C ARG A 45 -0.66 1.49 -2.09
N ALA A 46 0.49 0.83 -1.99
CA ALA A 46 0.70 -0.48 -2.60
C ALA A 46 -0.30 -1.53 -2.06
N GLU A 47 -0.63 -1.49 -0.77
CA GLU A 47 -1.65 -2.37 -0.18
C GLU A 47 -3.05 -2.12 -0.75
N ARG A 48 -3.43 -0.86 -0.95
CA ARG A 48 -4.71 -0.49 -1.58
C ARG A 48 -4.77 -0.93 -3.03
N GLU A 49 -3.74 -0.63 -3.81
CA GLU A 49 -3.65 -1.05 -5.21
C GLU A 49 -3.73 -2.59 -5.34
N ARG A 50 -3.03 -3.31 -4.46
CA ARG A 50 -3.11 -4.77 -4.41
C ARG A 50 -4.53 -5.25 -4.07
N ALA A 51 -5.19 -4.62 -3.11
CA ALA A 51 -6.56 -4.96 -2.73
C ALA A 51 -7.54 -4.71 -3.89
N GLU A 52 -7.41 -3.58 -4.58
CA GLU A 52 -8.19 -3.24 -5.78
C GLU A 52 -7.95 -4.25 -6.90
N TRP A 53 -6.70 -4.63 -7.16
CA TRP A 53 -6.37 -5.64 -8.15
C TRP A 53 -7.00 -7.00 -7.83
N ILE A 54 -6.94 -7.44 -6.57
CA ILE A 54 -7.59 -8.68 -6.12
C ILE A 54 -9.11 -8.58 -6.28
N ALA A 55 -9.71 -7.44 -5.95
CA ALA A 55 -11.14 -7.22 -6.10
C ALA A 55 -11.58 -7.29 -7.57
N ALA A 56 -10.83 -6.64 -8.46
CA ALA A 56 -11.07 -6.69 -9.91
C ALA A 56 -10.94 -8.12 -10.46
N ALA A 57 -9.92 -8.87 -10.04
CA ALA A 57 -9.76 -10.28 -10.44
C ALA A 57 -10.93 -11.15 -9.98
N LYS A 58 -11.39 -10.97 -8.74
CA LYS A 58 -12.59 -11.68 -8.22
C LYS A 58 -13.86 -11.32 -8.98
N ALA A 59 -14.03 -10.04 -9.31
CA ALA A 59 -15.18 -9.58 -10.10
C ALA A 59 -15.17 -10.21 -11.50
N GLY A 60 -14.01 -10.25 -12.16
CA GLY A 60 -13.85 -10.91 -13.46
C GLY A 60 -14.20 -12.39 -13.44
N LEU A 61 -13.74 -13.13 -12.41
CA LEU A 61 -14.11 -14.53 -12.23
C LEU A 61 -15.62 -14.71 -11.99
N ALA A 62 -16.24 -13.83 -11.20
CA ALA A 62 -17.68 -13.88 -10.92
C ALA A 62 -18.52 -13.52 -12.16
N ASP A 63 -18.04 -12.61 -13.01
CA ASP A 63 -18.65 -12.30 -14.30
C ASP A 63 -18.55 -13.49 -15.25
N GLU A 64 -17.39 -14.14 -15.32
CA GLU A 64 -17.18 -15.32 -16.16
C GLU A 64 -18.04 -16.52 -15.70
N ALA A 65 -18.12 -16.78 -14.40
CA ALA A 65 -19.00 -17.80 -13.84
C ALA A 65 -20.47 -17.53 -14.21
N ARG A 66 -20.95 -16.28 -14.03
CA ARG A 66 -22.32 -15.89 -14.43
C ARG A 66 -22.57 -16.05 -15.92
N HIS A 67 -21.58 -15.76 -16.76
CA HIS A 67 -21.68 -15.98 -18.20
C HIS A 67 -21.81 -17.47 -18.53
N LEU A 68 -20.99 -18.32 -17.92
CA LEU A 68 -21.04 -19.77 -18.11
C LEU A 68 -22.37 -20.36 -17.62
N GLU A 69 -22.89 -19.90 -16.49
CA GLU A 69 -24.21 -20.33 -15.97
C GLU A 69 -25.35 -19.98 -16.94
N ARG A 70 -25.33 -18.77 -17.53
CA ARG A 70 -26.41 -18.28 -18.39
C ARG A 70 -26.35 -18.81 -19.82
N ASN A 71 -25.14 -18.90 -20.38
CA ASN A 71 -24.94 -19.15 -21.81
C ASN A 71 -24.32 -20.52 -22.10
N GLY A 72 -23.94 -21.28 -21.06
CA GLY A 72 -23.19 -22.51 -21.19
C GLY A 72 -21.75 -22.31 -21.67
N PRO A 73 -20.92 -23.36 -21.66
CA PRO A 73 -19.57 -23.31 -22.21
C PRO A 73 -19.61 -23.25 -23.74
N THR A 74 -19.19 -22.14 -24.33
CA THR A 74 -19.09 -22.00 -25.79
C THR A 74 -17.70 -22.34 -26.31
N LEU A 75 -17.61 -23.28 -27.25
CA LEU A 75 -16.36 -23.75 -27.89
C LEU A 75 -15.54 -22.66 -28.62
N ALA A 76 -16.15 -21.51 -28.95
CA ALA A 76 -15.49 -20.43 -29.69
C ALA A 76 -14.28 -19.81 -28.96
N ARG A 77 -14.27 -19.82 -27.61
CA ARG A 77 -13.17 -19.25 -26.80
C ARG A 77 -11.98 -20.19 -26.60
N PHE A 78 -12.17 -21.50 -26.74
CA PHE A 78 -11.10 -22.49 -26.64
C PHE A 78 -10.44 -22.80 -27.99
N ARG A 79 -10.98 -22.27 -29.09
CA ARG A 79 -10.40 -22.35 -30.42
C ARG A 79 -9.32 -21.27 -30.56
N LYS A 80 -8.19 -21.42 -29.88
CA LYS A 80 -6.94 -20.78 -30.32
C LYS A 80 -6.56 -21.42 -31.66
N ILE A 81 -6.65 -20.65 -32.75
CA ILE A 81 -5.91 -20.88 -33.99
C ILE A 81 -4.78 -19.87 -33.98
#